data_AF-A0A5J4TW93-F1
#
_entry.id   AF-A0A5J4TW93-F1
#
_cell.length_a   1.000
_cell.length_b   1.000
_cell.length_c   1.000
_cell.angle_alpha   90.00
_cell.angle_beta   90.00
_cell.angle_gamma   90.00
#
_symmetry.space_group_name_H-M   'P 1'
#
loop_
_entity.id
_entity.type
_entity.pdbx_description
1 polymer ?
#
loop_
_entity_poly.entity_id
_entity_poly.type
_entity_poly.pdbx_seq_one_letter_code
_entity_poly.pdbx_strand_id
1 'polypeptide(L)' 'MRISEYIMALACFNKSSDLFAASTPDRSIKVWDTITGKLRRTLRIANAARDWTCLKWIDSQSEGNV' A
#
# COMPACT_ATOMS: atom_id res chain seq x y z
N MET A 1 -4.53 -1.04 23.43
CA MET A 1 -4.38 -1.10 21.96
C MET A 1 -4.59 0.31 21.45
N ARG A 2 -3.51 1.04 21.17
CA ARG A 2 -3.57 2.47 20.86
C ARG A 2 -3.88 2.59 19.36
N ILE A 3 -5.13 2.87 19.04
CA ILE A 3 -5.53 3.24 17.67
C ILE A 3 -4.91 4.61 17.47
N SER A 4 -3.69 4.65 16.94
CA SER A 4 -3.07 5.91 16.57
C SER A 4 -3.91 6.48 15.44
N GLU A 5 -4.52 7.63 15.69
CA GLU A 5 -5.30 8.40 14.72
C GLU A 5 -4.38 8.94 13.62
N TYR A 6 -3.92 8.04 12.74
CA TYR A 6 -3.26 8.42 11.51
C TYR A 6 -4.32 8.40 10.41
N ILE A 7 -4.75 9.59 9.98
CA ILE A 7 -5.56 9.75 8.78
C ILE A 7 -4.69 9.31 7.61
N MET A 8 -4.83 8.05 7.18
CA MET A 8 -4.22 7.55 5.96
C MET A 8 -4.94 8.21 4.78
N ALA A 9 -4.24 9.05 4.02
CA ALA A 9 -4.84 9.77 2.89
C ALA A 9 -5.26 8.81 1.76
N LEU A 10 -4.52 7.72 1.59
CA LEU A 10 -4.75 6.69 0.59
C LEU A 10 -4.47 5.31 1.14
N ALA A 11 -5.37 4.37 0.86
CA ALA A 11 -5.20 2.96 1.14
C ALA A 11 -5.97 2.10 0.13
N CYS A 12 -5.48 0.89 -0.16
CA CYS A 12 -6.18 -0.09 -0.98
C CYS A 12 -5.74 -1.52 -0.66
N PHE A 13 -6.65 -2.48 -0.88
CA PHE A 13 -6.31 -3.91 -0.91
C PHE A 13 -5.93 -4.34 -2.32
N ASN A 14 -5.15 -5.43 -2.41
CA ASN A 14 -5.03 -6.18 -3.66
C ASN A 14 -6.30 -7.01 -3.93
N LYS A 15 -6.37 -7.63 -5.11
CA LYS A 15 -7.56 -8.39 -5.53
C LYS A 15 -7.91 -9.55 -4.59
N SER A 16 -6.92 -10.23 -4.05
CA SER A 16 -7.07 -11.36 -3.12
C SER A 16 -7.23 -10.95 -1.66
N SER A 17 -7.14 -9.65 -1.34
CA SER A 17 -7.22 -9.11 0.03
C SER A 17 -6.20 -9.67 1.04
N ASP A 18 -5.16 -10.36 0.58
CA ASP A 18 -4.04 -10.84 1.39
C ASP A 18 -2.94 -9.76 1.57
N LEU A 19 -2.98 -8.70 0.75
CA LEU A 19 -2.09 -7.55 0.85
C LEU A 19 -2.88 -6.24 0.98
N PHE A 20 -2.43 -5.42 1.92
CA PHE A 20 -2.94 -4.08 2.16
C PHE A 20 -1.83 -3.07 1.92
N ALA A 21 -2.10 -2.03 1.13
CA ALA A 21 -1.19 -0.90 0.96
C ALA A 21 -1.81 0.37 1.51
N ALA A 22 -1.01 1.19 2.19
CA ALA A 22 -1.42 2.52 2.62
C ALA A 22 -0.26 3.50 2.63
N SER A 23 -0.61 4.75 2.35
CA SER A 23 0.27 5.91 2.52
C SER A 23 0.43 6.26 3.99
N THR A 24 1.65 6.68 4.36
CA THR A 24 1.97 7.12 5.71
C THR A 24 2.54 8.55 5.71
N PRO A 25 2.42 9.29 6.83
CA PRO A 25 2.90 10.69 6.91
C PRO A 25 4.41 10.85 6.71
N ASP A 26 5.17 9.77 6.86
CA ASP A 26 6.62 9.73 6.57
C ASP A 26 6.92 9.69 5.05
N ARG A 27 5.93 9.96 4.19
CA ARG A 27 6.02 9.96 2.72
C ARG A 27 6.42 8.59 2.16
N SER A 28 5.87 7.52 2.72
CA SER A 28 6.05 6.16 2.24
C SER A 28 4.74 5.41 2.01
N ILE A 29 4.74 4.44 1.09
CA ILE A 29 3.68 3.42 0.98
C ILE A 29 4.19 2.24 1.78
N LYS A 30 3.44 1.81 2.76
CA LYS A 30 3.69 0.56 3.45
C LYS A 30 2.74 -0.49 2.92
N VAL A 31 3.25 -1.71 2.80
CA VAL A 31 2.49 -2.88 2.37
C VAL A 31 2.53 -3.92 3.47
N TRP A 32 1.36 -4.33 3.94
CA TRP A 32 1.19 -5.32 4.99
C TRP A 32 0.56 -6.58 4.43
N ASP A 33 0.96 -7.71 5.00
CA ASP A 33 0.26 -8.97 4.90
C ASP A 33 -0.94 -8.93 5.86
N THR A 34 -2.14 -9.13 5.34
CA THR A 34 -3.38 -8.96 6.12
C THR A 34 -3.64 -10.13 7.06
N ILE A 35 -3.09 -11.31 6.75
CA ILE A 35 -3.26 -12.54 7.53
C ILE A 35 -2.37 -12.52 8.76
N THR A 36 -1.11 -12.12 8.59
CA THR A 36 -0.09 -12.14 9.64
C THR A 36 0.09 -10.78 10.31
N GLY A 37 -0.42 -9.70 9.72
CA GLY A 37 -0.20 -8.32 10.15
C GLY A 37 1.23 -7.81 9.93
N LYS A 38 2.09 -8.59 9.28
CA LYS A 38 3.51 -8.23 9.11
C LYS A 38 3.69 -7.22 7.99
N LEU A 39 4.53 -6.22 8.25
CA LEU A 39 4.98 -5.28 7.23
C LEU A 39 5.88 -6.03 6.22
N ARG A 40 5.43 -6.14 4.97
CA ARG A 40 6.17 -6.82 3.91
C ARG A 40 7.12 -5.88 3.19
N ARG A 41 6.70 -4.65 2.90
CA ARG A 41 7.51 -3.66 2.17
C ARG A 41 7.22 -2.23 2.62
N THR A 42 8.23 -1.38 2.46
CA THR A 42 8.13 0.07 2.54
C THR A 42 8.67 0.66 1.25
N LEU A 43 7.83 1.40 0.51
CA LEU A 43 8.18 2.09 -0.71
C LEU A 43 8.38 3.57 -0.37
N ARG A 44 9.62 4.05 -0.50
CA ARG A 44 9.96 5.46 -0.31
C ARG A 44 10.16 6.10 -1.68
N ILE A 45 9.54 7.26 -1.88
CA ILE A 45 9.70 8.03 -3.11
C ILE A 45 10.48 9.30 -2.76
N ALA A 46 11.73 9.37 -3.22
CA ALA A 46 12.65 10.45 -2.84
C ALA A 46 12.20 11.84 -3.35
N ASN A 47 11.43 11.89 -4.44
CA ASN A 47 11.05 13.12 -5.14
C ASN A 47 9.54 13.24 -5.40
N ALA A 48 8.70 12.77 -4.47
CA ALA A 48 7.26 12.99 -4.57
C ALA A 48 6.97 14.48 -4.33
N ALA A 49 6.94 15.28 -5.40
CA ALA A 49 6.73 16.73 -5.34
C ALA A 49 5.34 17.15 -4.85
N ARG A 50 4.40 16.21 -4.65
CA ARG A 50 3.04 16.47 -4.12
C ARG A 50 2.48 15.27 -3.35
N ASP A 51 1.54 15.59 -2.46
CA ASP A 51 0.68 14.62 -1.78
C ASP A 51 0.03 13.69 -2.82
N TRP A 52 -0.01 12.41 -2.49
CA TRP A 52 -0.51 11.40 -3.41
C TRP A 52 -2.02 11.53 -3.55
N THR A 53 -2.51 11.44 -4.79
CA THR A 53 -3.93 11.65 -5.09
C THR A 53 -4.72 10.35 -5.22
N CYS A 54 -4.07 9.25 -5.60
CA CYS A 54 -4.69 7.94 -5.70
C CYS A 54 -3.67 6.80 -5.54
N LEU A 55 -4.13 5.65 -5.05
CA LEU A 55 -3.37 4.42 -4.94
C LEU A 55 -4.21 3.29 -5.54
N LYS A 56 -3.62 2.51 -6.45
CA LYS A 56 -4.28 1.37 -7.08
C LYS A 56 -3.33 0.19 -7.14
N TRP A 57 -3.81 -0.97 -6.71
CA TRP A 57 -3.10 -2.22 -6.90
C TRP A 57 -3.24 -2.70 -8.35
N ILE A 58 -2.13 -3.09 -8.97
CA ILE A 58 -2.11 -3.71 -10.29
C ILE A 58 -1.47 -5.08 -10.11
N ASP A 59 -2.27 -6.13 -10.26
CA ASP A 59 -1.74 -7.48 -10.38
C ASP A 59 -1.14 -7.62 -11.78
N SER A 60 0.06 -8.17 -11.89
CA SER A 60 0.58 -8.59 -13.19
C SER A 60 -0.37 -9.65 -13.73
N GLN A 61 -1.17 -9.30 -14.75
CA GLN A 61 -1.83 -10.29 -15.57
C GLN A 61 -0.74 -11.26 -16.01
N SER A 62 -0.89 -12.55 -15.67
CA SER A 62 -0.11 -13.59 -16.33
C SER A 62 -0.35 -13.40 -17.83
N GLU A 63 0.67 -12.98 -18.57
CA GLU A 63 0.67 -13.08 -20.03
C GLU A 63 0.38 -14.55 -20.35
N GLY A 64 -0.89 -14.84 -20.64
CA GLY A 64 -1.30 -16.10 -21.19
C GLY A 64 -0.79 -16.14 -22.61
N ASN A 65 0.38 -16.76 -22.81
CA ASN A 65 0.73 -17.34 -24.11
C ASN A 65 -0.31 -18.41 -24.42
N VAL A 66 -1.25 -18.08 -25.30
CA VAL A 66 -2.04 -19.03 -26.09
C VAL A 66 -1.36 -19.17 -27.44
#